data_AF-A0A8T3LL86-F1
#
_entry.id   AF-A0A8T3LL86-F1
#
_cell.length_a   1.000
_cell.length_b   1.000
_cell.length_c   1.000
_cell.angle_alpha   90.00
_cell.angle_beta   90.00
_cell.angle_gamma   90.00
#
_symmetry.space_group_name_H-M   'P 1'
#
loop_
_entity.id
_entity.type
_entity.pdbx_description
1 polymer ?
#
loop_
_entity_poly.entity_id
_entity_poly.type
_entity_poly.pdbx_seq_one_letter_code
_entity_poly.pdbx_strand_id
1 'polypeptide(L)'
;MAGSNAAYKLTSTYTPAGQLQSQHLNSLVYDRDYGWNDNGDLVRISGPRQTREYGYSATGRLESVRTLAPDLDIRIPYATDPAGNRLPDPELHPDSTLTAWPDNRIAEDAHYVYH
;
A
#
# COMPACT_ATOMS: atom_id res chain seq x y z
N MET A 1 -18.73 35.26 -11.59
CA MET A 1 -18.85 33.84 -12.00
C MET A 1 -18.85 33.01 -10.74
N ALA A 2 -20.01 32.49 -10.33
CA ALA A 2 -20.10 31.60 -9.18
C ALA A 2 -19.54 30.23 -9.61
N GLY A 3 -18.44 29.78 -9.00
CA GLY A 3 -17.94 28.43 -9.19
C GLY A 3 -19.01 27.44 -8.72
N SER A 4 -19.52 26.63 -9.63
CA SER A 4 -20.41 25.54 -9.29
C SER A 4 -19.69 24.59 -8.34
N ASN A 5 -20.16 24.52 -7.10
CA ASN A 5 -19.76 23.47 -6.17
C ASN A 5 -20.47 22.19 -6.61
N ALA A 6 -19.92 21.53 -7.63
CA ALA A 6 -20.46 20.27 -8.13
C ALA A 6 -20.33 19.22 -7.01
N ALA A 7 -21.46 18.75 -6.49
CA ALA A 7 -21.46 17.70 -5.48
C ALA A 7 -20.83 16.43 -6.07
N TYR A 8 -19.87 15.83 -5.36
CA TYR A 8 -19.32 14.53 -5.73
C TYR A 8 -20.37 13.45 -5.44
N LYS A 9 -20.66 12.61 -6.43
CA LYS A 9 -21.54 11.44 -6.29
C LYS A 9 -20.69 10.18 -6.39
N LEU A 10 -20.64 9.42 -5.31
CA LEU A 10 -19.89 8.17 -5.20
C LEU A 10 -20.84 6.96 -5.32
N THR A 11 -20.48 6.00 -6.16
CA THR A 11 -21.11 4.68 -6.25
C THR A 11 -20.08 3.65 -5.80
N SER A 12 -20.41 2.86 -4.77
CA SER A 12 -19.57 1.75 -4.32
C SER A 12 -20.23 0.43 -4.66
N THR A 13 -19.45 -0.52 -5.18
CA THR A 13 -19.87 -1.91 -5.38
C THR A 13 -19.06 -2.83 -4.48
N TYR A 14 -19.63 -3.98 -4.13
CA TYR A 14 -19.01 -4.95 -3.23
C TYR A 14 -19.11 -6.35 -3.82
N THR A 15 -18.12 -7.19 -3.54
CA THR A 15 -18.16 -8.62 -3.84
C THR A 15 -19.21 -9.31 -2.97
N PRO A 16 -19.64 -10.54 -3.32
CA PRO A 16 -20.53 -11.33 -2.46
C PRO A 16 -19.95 -11.59 -1.05
N ALA A 17 -18.63 -11.57 -0.91
CA ALA A 17 -17.93 -11.69 0.37
C ALA A 17 -17.88 -10.37 1.18
N GLY A 18 -18.48 -9.29 0.67
CA GLY A 18 -18.53 -7.98 1.32
C GLY A 18 -17.28 -7.11 1.13
N GLN A 19 -16.33 -7.52 0.26
CA GLN A 19 -15.14 -6.73 -0.03
C GLN A 19 -15.47 -5.62 -1.03
N LEU A 20 -14.87 -4.44 -0.86
CA LEU A 20 -15.06 -3.33 -1.79
C LEU A 20 -14.53 -3.73 -3.18
N GLN A 21 -15.35 -3.62 -4.22
CA GLN A 21 -15.02 -4.02 -5.58
C GLN A 21 -14.74 -2.82 -6.48
N SER A 22 -15.56 -1.77 -6.38
CA SER A 22 -15.31 -0.52 -7.10
C SER A 22 -15.82 0.69 -6.33
N GLN A 23 -15.21 1.84 -6.62
CA GLN A 23 -15.64 3.17 -6.21
C GLN A 23 -15.59 4.07 -7.43
N HIS A 24 -16.75 4.44 -7.95
CA HIS A 24 -16.85 5.29 -9.13
C HIS A 24 -17.50 6.62 -8.77
N LEU A 25 -16.89 7.70 -9.25
CA LEU A 25 -17.34 9.07 -9.01
C LEU A 25 -18.01 9.61 -10.27
N ASN A 26 -18.75 10.71 -10.13
CA ASN A 26 -19.17 11.53 -11.27
C ASN A 26 -18.00 12.18 -12.04
N SER A 27 -16.77 11.91 -11.63
CA SER A 27 -15.53 12.22 -12.35
C SER A 27 -14.67 10.96 -12.44
N LEU A 28 -14.56 10.42 -13.65
CA LEU A 28 -13.92 9.12 -13.90
C LEU A 28 -12.46 9.07 -13.45
N VAL A 29 -11.75 10.21 -13.39
CA VAL A 29 -10.33 10.27 -12.99
C VAL A 29 -10.06 9.74 -11.57
N TYR A 30 -11.10 9.68 -10.74
CA TYR A 30 -11.03 9.17 -9.38
C TYR A 30 -11.60 7.76 -9.23
N ASP A 31 -12.05 7.14 -10.30
CA ASP A 31 -12.54 5.77 -10.27
C ASP A 31 -11.43 4.84 -9.77
N ARG A 32 -11.82 3.89 -8.92
CA ARG A 32 -10.97 2.86 -8.36
C ARG A 32 -11.66 1.52 -8.44
N ASP A 33 -10.98 0.55 -9.02
CA ASP A 33 -11.39 -0.85 -9.02
C ASP A 33 -10.41 -1.64 -8.15
N TYR A 34 -10.95 -2.49 -7.28
CA TYR A 34 -10.21 -3.24 -6.27
C TYR A 34 -10.16 -4.72 -6.64
N GLY A 35 -8.97 -5.30 -6.60
CA GLY A 35 -8.72 -6.71 -6.84
C GLY A 35 -8.23 -7.41 -5.57
N TRP A 36 -8.83 -8.54 -5.25
CA TRP A 36 -8.53 -9.34 -4.06
C TRP A 36 -8.04 -10.73 -4.49
N ASN A 37 -7.15 -11.34 -3.71
CA ASN A 37 -6.78 -12.75 -3.89
C ASN A 37 -7.75 -13.67 -3.13
N ASP A 38 -7.57 -14.99 -3.30
CA ASP A 38 -8.41 -16.00 -2.65
C ASP A 38 -8.30 -16.02 -1.12
N ASN A 39 -7.18 -15.52 -0.56
CA ASN A 39 -7.00 -15.37 0.89
C ASN A 39 -7.73 -14.15 1.46
N GLY A 40 -8.28 -13.29 0.59
CA GLY A 40 -8.96 -12.06 0.97
C GLY A 40 -8.04 -10.84 1.09
N ASP A 41 -6.78 -10.94 0.67
CA ASP A 41 -5.84 -9.81 0.66
C ASP A 41 -6.09 -8.92 -0.57
N LEU A 42 -5.94 -7.60 -0.39
CA LEU A 42 -6.04 -6.63 -1.46
C LEU A 42 -4.78 -6.67 -2.33
N VAL A 43 -4.85 -7.21 -3.54
CA VAL A 43 -3.68 -7.33 -4.43
C VAL A 43 -3.58 -6.23 -5.48
N ARG A 44 -4.68 -5.50 -5.74
CA ARG A 44 -4.69 -4.46 -6.78
C ARG A 44 -5.66 -3.33 -6.46
N ILE A 45 -5.24 -2.10 -6.71
CA ILE A 45 -6.12 -0.94 -6.91
C ILE A 45 -5.81 -0.36 -8.28
N SER A 46 -6.77 -0.38 -9.18
CA SER A 46 -6.65 0.18 -10.53
C SER A 46 -7.48 1.43 -10.66
N GLY A 47 -6.88 2.50 -11.19
CA GLY A 47 -7.59 3.70 -11.62
C GLY A 47 -7.10 4.15 -13.00
N PRO A 48 -7.73 5.15 -13.62
CA PRO A 48 -7.43 5.52 -15.01
C PRO A 48 -6.01 6.03 -15.26
N ARG A 49 -5.32 6.52 -14.22
CA ARG A 49 -3.97 7.10 -14.32
C ARG A 49 -2.89 6.26 -13.67
N GLN A 50 -3.28 5.35 -12.78
CA GLN A 50 -2.34 4.61 -11.95
C GLN A 50 -2.98 3.30 -11.48
N THR A 51 -2.20 2.23 -11.52
CA THR A 51 -2.49 0.98 -10.83
C THR A 51 -1.46 0.76 -9.73
N ARG A 52 -1.91 0.33 -8.55
CA ARG A 52 -1.06 -0.14 -7.47
C ARG A 52 -1.29 -1.62 -7.28
N GLU A 53 -0.21 -2.38 -7.25
CA GLU A 53 -0.21 -3.82 -6.99
C GLU A 53 0.51 -4.09 -5.68
N TYR A 54 -0.06 -4.99 -4.88
CA TYR A 54 0.41 -5.30 -3.54
C TYR A 54 0.88 -6.75 -3.50
N GLY A 55 2.15 -6.95 -3.13
CA GLY A 55 2.76 -8.27 -2.99
C GLY A 55 2.85 -8.64 -1.52
N TYR A 56 2.51 -9.89 -1.19
CA TYR A 56 2.48 -10.40 0.17
C TYR A 56 3.38 -11.63 0.33
N SER A 57 3.96 -11.76 1.53
CA SER A 57 4.69 -12.94 1.96
C SER A 57 3.76 -14.14 2.15
N ALA A 58 4.35 -15.33 2.32
CA ALA A 58 3.61 -16.53 2.72
C ALA A 58 2.85 -16.39 4.05
N THR A 59 3.22 -15.43 4.90
CA THR A 59 2.55 -15.16 6.18
C THR A 59 1.56 -13.99 6.09
N GLY A 60 1.22 -13.52 4.89
CA GLY A 60 0.27 -12.43 4.67
C GLY A 60 0.81 -11.02 4.98
N ARG A 61 2.13 -10.84 5.07
CA ARG A 61 2.73 -9.51 5.29
C ARG A 61 2.99 -8.82 3.96
N LEU A 62 2.72 -7.52 3.88
CA LEU A 62 3.05 -6.72 2.70
C LEU A 62 4.57 -6.68 2.49
N GLU A 63 5.05 -7.23 1.37
CA GLU A 63 6.48 -7.27 0.99
C GLU A 63 6.81 -6.27 -0.12
N SER A 64 5.82 -5.82 -0.88
CA SER A 64 6.06 -4.85 -1.95
C SER A 64 4.82 -4.10 -2.37
N VAL A 65 5.01 -2.88 -2.83
CA VAL A 65 4.01 -2.15 -3.61
C VAL A 65 4.62 -1.79 -4.95
N ARG A 66 4.02 -2.27 -6.04
CA ARG A 66 4.36 -1.85 -7.41
C ARG A 66 3.36 -0.79 -7.85
N THR A 67 3.86 0.30 -8.39
CA THR A 67 3.04 1.39 -8.92
C THR A 67 3.29 1.51 -10.41
N LEU A 68 2.21 1.34 -11.18
CA LEU A 68 2.18 1.38 -12.64
C LEU A 68 1.41 2.61 -13.11
N ALA A 69 2.00 3.38 -14.02
CA ALA A 69 1.38 4.43 -14.82
C ALA A 69 1.98 4.37 -16.24
N PRO A 70 1.45 5.11 -17.23
CA PRO A 70 1.95 5.05 -18.62
C PRO A 70 3.47 5.25 -18.78
N ASP A 71 4.08 6.02 -17.89
CA ASP A 71 5.49 6.41 -17.86
C ASP A 71 6.19 6.05 -16.54
N LEU A 72 5.55 5.27 -15.66
CA LEU A 72 6.05 4.93 -14.34
C LEU A 72 5.88 3.43 -14.07
N ASP A 73 6.97 2.76 -13.74
CA ASP A 73 6.95 1.43 -13.15
C ASP A 73 7.97 1.40 -12.02
N ILE A 74 7.49 1.54 -10.80
CA ILE A 74 8.33 1.53 -9.60
C ILE A 74 7.85 0.45 -8.66
N ARG A 75 8.77 -0.25 -8.03
CA ARG A 75 8.47 -1.26 -7.01
C ARG A 75 9.21 -0.90 -5.73
N ILE A 76 8.45 -0.58 -4.71
CA ILE A 76 8.98 -0.27 -3.38
C ILE A 76 8.86 -1.54 -2.52
N PRO A 77 9.97 -2.14 -2.09
CA PRO A 77 9.95 -3.27 -1.17
C PRO A 77 9.63 -2.82 0.25
N TYR A 78 8.98 -3.69 1.02
CA TYR A 78 8.76 -3.54 2.46
C TYR A 78 9.43 -4.70 3.17
N ALA A 79 10.48 -4.41 3.93
CA ALA A 79 11.16 -5.41 4.74
C ALA A 79 10.54 -5.48 6.14
N THR A 80 10.48 -6.67 6.73
CA THR A 80 10.15 -6.86 8.15
C THR A 80 11.22 -7.67 8.83
N ASP A 81 11.53 -7.35 10.08
CA ASP A 81 12.38 -8.20 10.91
C ASP A 81 11.68 -9.53 11.28
N PRO A 82 12.41 -10.55 11.77
CA PRO A 82 11.83 -11.79 12.28
C PRO A 82 10.75 -11.62 13.35
N ALA A 83 10.80 -10.56 14.16
CA ALA A 83 9.79 -10.27 15.18
C ALA A 83 8.51 -9.64 14.59
N GLY A 84 8.58 -9.14 13.36
CA GLY A 84 7.47 -8.55 12.63
C GLY A 84 7.40 -7.04 12.57
N ASN A 85 8.44 -6.34 13.00
CA ASN A 85 8.50 -4.90 12.85
C ASN A 85 8.86 -4.56 11.41
N ARG A 86 8.24 -3.50 10.89
CA ARG A 86 8.63 -2.94 9.60
C ARG A 86 9.99 -2.30 9.73
N LEU A 87 10.90 -2.71 8.86
CA LEU A 87 12.19 -2.05 8.69
C LEU A 87 12.00 -0.83 7.77
N PRO A 88 12.80 0.22 7.94
CA PRO A 88 12.81 1.36 7.03
C PRO A 88 13.17 0.90 5.61
N ASP A 89 12.69 1.64 4.61
CA ASP A 89 12.94 1.33 3.19
C ASP A 89 14.45 1.33 2.90
N PRO A 90 15.04 0.20 2.46
CA PRO A 90 16.46 0.10 2.15
C PRO A 90 16.93 1.11 1.09
N GLU A 91 16.06 1.53 0.16
CA GLU A 91 16.42 2.53 -0.87
C GLU A 91 16.52 3.95 -0.30
N LEU A 92 15.80 4.24 0.79
CA LEU A 92 15.84 5.53 1.48
C LEU A 92 16.86 5.55 2.63
N HIS A 93 17.35 4.38 3.05
CA HIS A 93 18.28 4.20 4.14
C HIS A 93 19.35 3.15 3.78
N PRO A 94 20.32 3.48 2.91
CA PRO A 94 21.38 2.56 2.48
C PRO A 94 22.28 2.09 3.63
N ASP A 95 22.18 2.78 4.78
CA ASP A 95 22.89 2.48 6.03
C ASP A 95 22.18 1.38 6.84
N SER A 96 20.98 0.96 6.43
CA SER A 96 20.28 -0.21 6.99
C SER A 96 21.00 -1.47 6.54
N THR A 97 22.11 -1.75 7.21
CA THR A 97 22.88 -2.97 7.06
C THR A 97 21.97 -4.16 7.35
N LEU A 98 21.50 -4.81 6.29
CA LEU A 98 20.89 -6.14 6.27
C LEU A 98 21.82 -7.25 6.84
N THR A 99 22.96 -6.88 7.45
CA THR A 99 24.01 -7.75 7.98
C THR A 99 24.25 -7.44 9.45
N ALA A 100 23.48 -8.03 10.35
CA ALA A 100 23.87 -8.30 11.75
C ALA A 100 22.71 -8.98 12.50
N TRP A 101 22.49 -10.28 12.29
CA TRP A 101 21.44 -10.98 13.05
C TRP A 101 21.90 -12.38 13.47
N PRO A 102 22.48 -12.49 14.68
CA PRO A 102 22.26 -13.67 15.51
C PRO A 102 21.10 -13.46 16.51
N ASP A 103 20.99 -12.26 17.12
CA ASP A 103 20.07 -12.01 18.25
C ASP A 103 19.38 -10.63 18.15
N ASN A 104 18.21 -10.56 17.53
CA ASN A 104 17.44 -9.31 17.45
C ASN A 104 16.84 -8.87 18.79
N ARG A 105 17.04 -7.61 19.19
CA ARG A 105 16.19 -6.92 20.19
C ARG A 105 15.88 -5.50 19.72
N ILE A 106 14.60 -5.23 19.50
CA ILE A 106 13.96 -3.95 19.14
C ILE A 106 14.15 -2.84 20.22
N ALA A 107 15.18 -2.89 21.06
CA ALA A 107 15.08 -2.35 22.43
C ALA A 107 16.11 -1.28 22.86
N GLU A 108 17.02 -0.79 22.01
CA GLU A 108 18.01 0.19 22.52
C GLU A 108 17.66 1.66 22.24
N ASP A 109 16.78 1.97 21.27
CA ASP A 109 16.54 3.37 20.88
C ASP A 109 15.05 3.75 20.82
N ALA A 110 14.32 3.41 21.88
CA ALA A 110 13.08 4.11 22.25
C ALA A 110 13.36 5.54 22.78
N HIS A 111 14.39 6.22 22.27
CA HIS A 111 14.82 7.54 22.72
C HIS A 111 14.27 8.65 21.82
N TYR A 112 12.94 8.80 21.79
CA TYR A 112 12.32 10.11 21.58
C TYR A 112 11.34 10.37 22.71
N VAL A 113 11.87 10.97 23.78
CA VAL A 113 11.07 11.70 24.76
C VAL A 113 10.53 12.96 24.06
N TYR A 114 9.21 13.12 24.00
CA TYR A 114 8.61 14.39 23.60
C TYR A 114 8.89 15.42 24.70
N HIS A 115 9.43 16.58 24.30
CA HIS A 115 9.50 17.76 25.17
C HIS A 115 8.14 18.41 25.32
#